data_AF-A0A8S9KBL6-F1
#
_entry.id   AF-A0A8S9KBL6-F1
#
_cell.length_a   1.000
_cell.length_b   1.000
_cell.length_c   1.000
_cell.angle_alpha   90.00
_cell.angle_beta   90.00
_cell.angle_gamma   90.00
#
_symmetry.space_group_name_H-M   'P 1'
#
loop_
_entity.id
_entity.type
_entity.pdbx_description
1 polymer ?
#
loop_
_entity_poly.entity_id
_entity_poly.type
_entity_poly.pdbx_seq_one_letter_code
_entity_poly.pdbx_strand_id
1 'polypeptide(L)'
;MLKRSLADPVAMWHVRQEIALSILLVVDFGGWFRQDSKSFNGTSLPERIEHTQVSVIKDVIVPYTHLLPRLDLSQNKRRHSLLYFKGAKHRHRGGLIREKLWDLLVDEHGIVMEEGFPNATGREQSIRGMRNSEFCLHPAGDTPTSCRLFDAVQSLCIPVIVSDNIELPFEGMIDYSEFSVFVSVSDALRPKWLANHLRNFSERDKETFRSRMAKGQSVFVYDNGKANGIGPIQHDGAVNHIWKKVQQKVPMVKEAVFRERRKPAGTSVPLRCQCI
;
A
#
# COMPACT_ATOMS: atom_id res chain seq x y z
N MET A 1 29.91 0.33 -18.20
CA MET A 1 30.13 1.38 -17.17
C MET A 1 28.96 1.47 -16.17
N LEU A 2 28.32 0.36 -15.80
CA LEU A 2 26.99 0.34 -15.15
C LEU A 2 26.97 -0.44 -13.82
N LYS A 3 28.11 -0.50 -13.10
CA LYS A 3 28.23 -1.20 -11.82
C LYS A 3 28.46 -0.28 -10.60
N ARG A 4 28.54 1.05 -10.78
CA ARG A 4 28.88 2.00 -9.70
C ARG A 4 27.74 2.93 -9.23
N SER A 5 26.54 2.90 -9.81
CA SER A 5 25.53 3.93 -9.57
C SER A 5 24.49 3.62 -8.47
N LEU A 6 24.62 2.51 -7.74
CA LEU A 6 23.58 2.03 -6.83
C LEU A 6 23.50 2.80 -5.49
N ALA A 7 24.54 3.56 -5.15
CA ALA A 7 24.64 4.27 -3.88
C ALA A 7 24.93 5.77 -4.04
N ASP A 8 24.91 6.31 -5.26
CA ASP A 8 25.17 7.73 -5.51
C ASP A 8 23.83 8.48 -5.62
N PRO A 9 23.49 9.38 -4.66
CA PRO A 9 22.31 10.23 -4.74
C PRO A 9 22.25 11.09 -6.02
N VAL A 10 23.40 11.30 -6.68
CA VAL A 10 23.54 12.09 -7.92
C VAL A 10 23.26 11.26 -9.17
N ALA A 11 23.28 9.91 -9.10
CA ALA A 11 22.93 9.05 -10.23
C ALA A 11 21.54 9.40 -10.80
N MET A 12 20.64 9.84 -9.92
CA MET A 12 19.32 10.32 -10.24
C MET A 12 19.25 11.60 -11.03
N TRP A 13 20.15 12.53 -10.74
CA TRP A 13 20.21 13.81 -11.45
C TRP A 13 20.43 13.59 -12.95
N HIS A 14 21.32 12.65 -13.29
CA HIS A 14 21.67 12.35 -14.67
C HIS A 14 20.55 11.73 -15.50
N VAL A 15 19.57 11.08 -14.86
CA VAL A 15 18.42 10.46 -15.54
C VAL A 15 17.08 11.11 -15.18
N ARG A 16 17.10 12.23 -14.44
CA ARG A 16 15.91 12.90 -13.92
C ARG A 16 14.89 13.23 -15.00
N GLN A 17 15.35 13.75 -16.15
CA GLN A 17 14.47 14.12 -17.26
C GLN A 17 13.84 12.90 -17.94
N GLU A 18 14.59 11.78 -18.07
CA GLU A 18 14.06 10.53 -18.62
C GLU A 18 13.03 9.89 -17.68
N ILE A 19 13.30 9.91 -16.37
CA ILE A 19 12.41 9.37 -15.32
C ILE A 19 11.14 10.21 -15.21
N ALA A 20 11.26 11.54 -15.14
CA ALA A 20 10.11 12.44 -14.93
C ALA A 20 9.05 12.34 -16.03
N LEU A 21 9.45 11.98 -17.26
CA LEU A 21 8.54 11.81 -18.40
C LEU A 21 8.02 10.37 -18.56
N SER A 22 8.58 9.38 -17.86
CA SER A 22 8.32 7.96 -18.14
C SER A 22 7.89 7.11 -16.94
N ILE A 23 8.21 7.55 -15.72
CA ILE A 23 7.87 6.84 -14.48
C ILE A 23 7.19 7.84 -13.55
N LEU A 24 5.96 7.52 -13.14
CA LEU A 24 5.24 8.27 -12.12
C LEU A 24 5.49 7.65 -10.75
N LEU A 25 5.75 8.48 -9.75
CA LEU A 25 5.73 8.09 -8.34
C LEU A 25 4.31 8.30 -7.82
N VAL A 26 3.64 7.21 -7.46
CA VAL A 26 2.22 7.21 -7.11
C VAL A 26 2.07 6.86 -5.64
N VAL A 27 1.62 7.84 -4.87
CA VAL A 27 1.27 7.65 -3.44
C VAL A 27 -0.20 7.24 -3.31
N ASP A 28 -1.04 7.60 -4.28
CA ASP A 28 -2.48 7.38 -4.27
C ASP A 28 -2.95 6.87 -5.65
N PHE A 29 -3.60 5.70 -5.69
CA PHE A 29 -4.27 5.19 -6.90
C PHE A 29 -5.78 5.48 -6.91
N GLY A 30 -6.23 6.54 -6.23
CA GLY A 30 -7.60 7.01 -6.31
C GLY A 30 -8.09 6.95 -7.75
N GLY A 31 -9.18 6.20 -8.00
CA GLY A 31 -9.81 6.08 -9.31
C GLY A 31 -9.46 4.84 -10.13
N TRP A 32 -9.37 3.66 -9.52
CA TRP A 32 -9.74 2.44 -10.24
C TRP A 32 -11.20 2.62 -10.69
N PHE A 33 -11.48 2.89 -11.97
CA PHE A 33 -12.67 2.50 -12.76
C PHE A 33 -12.75 3.33 -14.07
N ARG A 34 -12.39 2.71 -15.21
CA ARG A 34 -13.19 2.80 -16.47
C ARG A 34 -14.20 1.65 -16.35
N GLN A 35 -15.50 1.77 -16.62
CA GLN A 35 -16.18 2.33 -17.79
C GLN A 35 -17.67 2.45 -17.44
N ASP A 36 -18.29 3.62 -17.62
CA ASP A 36 -19.75 3.73 -17.75
C ASP A 36 -20.08 4.26 -19.14
N SER A 37 -20.59 3.35 -19.95
CA SER A 37 -21.26 3.59 -21.22
C SER A 37 -22.54 4.39 -21.00
N LYS A 38 -22.48 5.72 -21.08
CA LYS A 38 -23.62 6.55 -21.55
C LYS A 38 -23.12 7.72 -22.38
N SER A 39 -23.13 7.52 -23.70
CA SER A 39 -23.36 8.60 -24.65
C SER A 39 -24.72 9.23 -24.33
N PHE A 40 -24.78 10.54 -24.09
CA PHE A 40 -25.80 11.43 -24.65
C PHE A 40 -25.39 12.89 -24.39
N ASN A 41 -25.13 13.59 -25.49
CA ASN A 41 -25.21 15.03 -25.72
C ASN A 41 -24.31 15.99 -24.91
N GLY A 42 -23.30 16.51 -25.61
CA GLY A 42 -23.24 17.95 -25.91
C GLY A 42 -22.64 18.90 -24.89
N THR A 43 -21.37 19.24 -25.16
CA THR A 43 -20.72 20.56 -25.02
C THR A 43 -20.35 21.11 -23.63
N SER A 44 -19.02 21.29 -23.49
CA SER A 44 -18.21 21.84 -22.39
C SER A 44 -18.02 20.94 -21.16
N LEU A 45 -16.96 20.14 -21.18
CA LEU A 45 -16.47 19.39 -20.01
C LEU A 45 -15.49 20.27 -19.21
N PRO A 46 -15.59 20.34 -17.87
CA PRO A 46 -14.45 20.74 -17.06
C PRO A 46 -13.34 19.71 -17.28
N GLU A 47 -12.12 20.19 -17.51
CA GLU A 47 -10.97 19.39 -17.91
C GLU A 47 -10.76 18.21 -16.94
N ARG A 48 -11.20 17.02 -17.38
CA ARG A 48 -11.01 15.75 -16.68
C ARG A 48 -9.57 15.34 -16.84
N ILE A 49 -8.83 15.18 -15.76
CA ILE A 49 -7.60 14.40 -15.76
C ILE A 49 -8.02 12.93 -16.00
N GLU A 50 -7.78 12.42 -17.21
CA GLU A 50 -8.12 11.04 -17.55
C GLU A 50 -7.16 10.05 -16.86
N HIS A 51 -7.70 9.02 -16.20
CA HIS A 51 -7.01 7.90 -15.55
C HIS A 51 -6.31 6.93 -16.54
N THR A 52 -5.71 7.44 -17.62
CA THR A 52 -4.81 6.71 -18.52
C THR A 52 -3.33 6.83 -18.11
N GLN A 53 -3.03 7.62 -17.07
CA GLN A 53 -1.67 8.01 -16.72
C GLN A 53 -0.96 7.06 -15.75
N VAL A 54 -1.70 6.28 -14.94
CA VAL A 54 -1.14 5.35 -13.96
C VAL A 54 -1.11 3.93 -14.52
N SER A 55 0.07 3.32 -14.53
CA SER A 55 0.32 1.97 -15.00
C SER A 55 1.27 1.29 -14.04
N VAL A 56 0.77 0.23 -13.42
CA VAL A 56 1.46 -0.65 -12.48
C VAL A 56 2.74 -1.27 -13.05
N ILE A 57 2.82 -1.35 -14.38
CA ILE A 57 3.97 -1.81 -15.14
C ILE A 57 5.11 -0.79 -15.05
N LYS A 58 4.86 0.49 -15.39
CA LYS A 58 5.89 1.54 -15.44
C LYS A 58 6.04 2.37 -14.16
N ASP A 59 4.98 2.53 -13.38
CA ASP A 59 4.94 3.45 -12.24
C ASP A 59 5.36 2.77 -10.95
N VAL A 60 5.79 3.58 -9.98
CA VAL A 60 6.24 3.11 -8.67
C VAL A 60 5.20 3.48 -7.63
N ILE A 61 4.72 2.45 -6.93
CA ILE A 61 3.86 2.59 -5.77
C ILE A 61 4.72 3.00 -4.58
N VAL A 62 4.36 4.10 -3.96
CA VAL A 62 5.08 4.70 -2.85
C VAL A 62 4.27 4.49 -1.56
N PRO A 63 4.88 4.00 -0.47
CA PRO A 63 4.15 3.80 0.77
C PRO A 63 3.78 5.15 1.40
N TYR A 64 2.59 5.21 2.01
CA TYR A 64 2.22 6.34 2.87
C TYR A 64 3.15 6.41 4.08
N THR A 65 3.43 7.63 4.55
CA THR A 65 4.12 7.84 5.81
C THR A 65 3.27 7.28 6.97
N HIS A 66 3.87 6.42 7.78
CA HIS A 66 3.26 5.97 9.02
C HIS A 66 3.15 7.16 10.00
N LEU A 67 2.05 7.22 10.73
CA LEU A 67 1.83 8.23 11.74
C LEU A 67 2.32 7.69 13.09
N LEU A 68 2.11 6.41 13.39
CA LEU A 68 2.40 5.86 14.71
C LEU A 68 3.91 5.64 14.94
N PRO A 69 4.38 5.76 16.20
CA PRO A 69 5.77 5.47 16.52
C PRO A 69 6.04 3.98 16.40
N ARG A 70 7.25 3.62 15.97
CA ARG A 70 7.71 2.24 15.89
C ARG A 70 7.65 1.56 17.26
N LEU A 71 7.08 0.36 17.30
CA LEU A 71 7.16 -0.57 18.41
C LEU A 71 8.28 -1.56 18.12
N ASP A 72 9.26 -1.65 19.02
CA ASP A 72 10.31 -2.65 18.93
C ASP A 72 9.77 -4.05 19.29
N LEU A 73 10.30 -5.09 18.65
CA LEU A 73 9.87 -6.47 18.91
C LEU A 73 10.07 -6.89 20.38
N SER A 74 11.12 -6.40 21.04
CA SER A 74 11.37 -6.66 22.47
C SER A 74 10.32 -6.04 23.39
N GLN A 75 9.61 -5.01 22.92
CA GLN A 75 8.54 -4.35 23.65
C GLN A 75 7.15 -4.93 23.32
N ASN A 76 7.08 -5.91 22.41
CA ASN A 76 5.83 -6.55 22.06
C ASN A 76 5.25 -7.30 23.28
N LYS A 77 3.96 -7.13 23.50
CA LYS A 77 3.23 -7.74 24.63
C LYS A 77 2.13 -8.64 24.09
N ARG A 78 1.62 -9.53 24.95
CA ARG A 78 0.42 -10.32 24.69
C ARG A 78 -0.73 -9.40 24.29
N ARG A 79 -1.45 -9.74 23.23
CA ARG A 79 -2.62 -9.00 22.77
C ARG A 79 -3.89 -9.64 23.35
N HIS A 80 -4.94 -8.83 23.52
CA HIS A 80 -6.19 -9.26 24.14
C HIS A 80 -7.37 -9.26 23.16
N SER A 81 -7.27 -8.46 22.10
CA SER A 81 -8.25 -8.42 21.02
C SER A 81 -7.76 -9.27 19.84
N LEU A 82 -8.70 -9.91 19.13
CA LEU A 82 -8.41 -10.65 17.91
C LEU A 82 -8.13 -9.70 16.75
N LEU A 83 -9.06 -8.80 16.44
CA LEU A 83 -9.01 -7.95 15.25
C LEU A 83 -9.35 -6.51 15.61
N TYR A 84 -8.60 -5.56 15.05
CA TYR A 84 -8.84 -4.12 15.21
C TYR A 84 -9.04 -3.44 13.87
N PHE A 85 -9.99 -2.52 13.83
CA PHE A 85 -10.15 -1.55 12.77
C PHE A 85 -10.50 -0.18 13.35
N LYS A 86 -9.82 0.85 12.84
CA LYS A 86 -10.22 2.24 13.06
C LYS A 86 -10.30 3.00 11.75
N GLY A 87 -11.45 3.60 11.48
CA GLY A 87 -11.69 4.39 10.27
C GLY A 87 -13.17 4.70 10.09
N ALA A 88 -13.48 5.64 9.19
CA ALA A 88 -14.87 5.98 8.88
C ALA A 88 -15.63 4.75 8.36
N LYS A 89 -16.78 4.43 8.99
CA LYS A 89 -17.70 3.36 8.57
C LYS A 89 -18.20 3.64 7.16
N HIS A 90 -18.76 4.82 6.95
CA HIS A 90 -19.28 5.26 5.67
C HIS A 90 -18.23 6.09 4.92
N ARG A 91 -17.99 5.74 3.65
CA ARG A 91 -17.17 6.52 2.73
C ARG A 91 -17.84 6.52 1.35
N HIS A 92 -17.80 7.65 0.65
CA HIS A 92 -18.37 7.73 -0.69
C HIS A 92 -17.73 6.70 -1.65
N ARG A 93 -18.55 6.08 -2.51
CA ARG A 93 -18.20 5.45 -3.81
C ARG A 93 -17.13 4.34 -3.87
N GLY A 94 -16.58 3.87 -2.74
CA GLY A 94 -15.81 2.61 -2.65
C GLY A 94 -15.76 1.98 -1.25
N GLY A 95 -16.50 2.55 -0.28
CA GLY A 95 -16.59 2.04 1.10
C GLY A 95 -17.54 0.85 1.31
N LEU A 96 -18.21 0.34 0.27
CA LEU A 96 -19.25 -0.68 0.42
C LEU A 96 -18.76 -1.96 1.11
N ILE A 97 -17.53 -2.39 0.80
CA ILE A 97 -16.94 -3.56 1.46
C ILE A 97 -16.68 -3.26 2.94
N ARG A 98 -16.21 -2.06 3.28
CA ARG A 98 -15.93 -1.66 4.66
C ARG A 98 -17.20 -1.60 5.49
N GLU A 99 -18.28 -1.06 4.92
CA GLU A 99 -19.59 -1.01 5.57
C GLU A 99 -20.12 -2.42 5.84
N LYS A 100 -20.08 -3.31 4.85
CA LYS A 100 -20.49 -4.71 5.02
C LYS A 100 -19.62 -5.45 6.05
N LEU A 101 -18.29 -5.26 6.00
CA LEU A 101 -17.38 -5.85 6.99
C LEU A 101 -17.65 -5.29 8.38
N TRP A 102 -17.99 -3.99 8.49
CA TRP A 102 -18.38 -3.40 9.76
C TRP A 102 -19.59 -4.10 10.36
N ASP A 103 -20.66 -4.24 9.58
CA ASP A 103 -21.90 -4.85 10.05
C ASP A 103 -21.71 -6.34 10.41
N LEU A 104 -20.79 -7.04 9.74
CA LEU A 104 -20.47 -8.45 10.05
C LEU A 104 -19.57 -8.64 11.28
N LEU A 105 -18.76 -7.64 11.64
CA LEU A 105 -17.67 -7.81 12.61
C LEU A 105 -17.87 -7.03 13.91
N VAL A 106 -18.73 -6.01 13.94
CA VAL A 106 -18.89 -5.12 15.11
C VAL A 106 -19.32 -5.87 16.38
N ASP A 107 -20.14 -6.91 16.24
CA ASP A 107 -20.67 -7.70 17.38
C ASP A 107 -19.88 -9.01 17.61
N GLU A 108 -18.80 -9.26 16.85
CA GLU A 108 -18.00 -10.47 16.99
C GLU A 108 -17.04 -10.39 18.19
N HIS A 109 -17.02 -11.44 19.01
CA HIS A 109 -16.18 -11.47 20.21
C HIS A 109 -14.69 -11.33 19.88
N GLY A 110 -14.06 -10.37 20.55
CA GLY A 110 -12.64 -10.03 20.41
C GLY A 110 -12.35 -9.10 19.23
N ILE A 111 -13.36 -8.61 18.52
CA ILE A 111 -13.19 -7.65 17.43
C ILE A 111 -13.54 -6.24 17.92
N VAL A 112 -12.72 -5.26 17.54
CA VAL A 112 -12.89 -3.86 17.92
C VAL A 112 -12.96 -3.01 16.66
N MET A 113 -14.12 -2.42 16.41
CA MET A 113 -14.42 -1.53 15.29
C MET A 113 -14.66 -0.12 15.82
N GLU A 114 -13.84 0.85 15.42
CA GLU A 114 -13.93 2.24 15.90
C GLU A 114 -13.96 3.24 14.75
N GLU A 115 -14.69 4.34 14.92
CA GLU A 115 -14.60 5.46 13.98
C GLU A 115 -13.27 6.21 14.14
N GLY A 116 -12.75 6.71 13.03
CA GLY A 116 -11.45 7.40 12.98
C GLY A 116 -11.60 8.92 13.02
N PHE A 117 -10.74 9.57 13.81
CA PHE A 117 -10.65 11.04 13.89
C PHE A 117 -9.20 11.48 13.71
N PRO A 118 -8.90 12.49 12.86
CA PRO A 118 -7.54 12.90 12.55
C PRO A 118 -6.97 13.87 13.60
N ASN A 119 -6.99 13.47 14.87
CA ASN A 119 -6.50 14.28 16.00
C ASN A 119 -5.63 13.45 16.95
N ALA A 120 -5.07 14.10 17.98
CA ALA A 120 -4.18 13.45 18.95
C ALA A 120 -4.86 12.28 19.68
N THR A 121 -6.13 12.43 20.05
CA THR A 121 -6.93 11.37 20.68
C THR A 121 -7.09 10.16 19.75
N GLY A 122 -7.40 10.37 18.48
CA GLY A 122 -7.54 9.31 17.49
C GLY A 122 -6.21 8.58 17.22
N ARG A 123 -5.09 9.30 17.29
CA ARG A 123 -3.74 8.73 17.24
C ARG A 123 -3.48 7.82 18.44
N GLU A 124 -3.75 8.28 19.65
CA GLU A 124 -3.53 7.52 20.89
C GLU A 124 -4.42 6.26 20.95
N GLN A 125 -5.67 6.38 20.53
CA GLN A 125 -6.59 5.26 20.35
C GLN A 125 -6.03 4.23 19.36
N SER A 126 -5.52 4.67 18.21
CA SER A 126 -4.89 3.78 17.22
C SER A 126 -3.68 3.05 17.82
N ILE A 127 -2.82 3.75 18.57
CA ILE A 127 -1.68 3.13 19.26
C ILE A 127 -2.16 2.05 20.21
N ARG A 128 -3.14 2.36 21.06
CA ARG A 128 -3.68 1.41 22.04
C ARG A 128 -4.35 0.22 21.35
N GLY A 129 -5.23 0.47 20.39
CA GLY A 129 -6.00 -0.55 19.67
C GLY A 129 -5.10 -1.50 18.87
N MET A 130 -4.21 -0.97 18.04
CA MET A 130 -3.29 -1.79 17.24
C MET A 130 -2.31 -2.58 18.13
N ARG A 131 -1.80 -1.98 19.21
CA ARG A 131 -0.88 -2.66 20.13
C ARG A 131 -1.58 -3.57 21.15
N ASN A 132 -2.91 -3.64 21.15
CA ASN A 132 -3.68 -4.57 21.97
C ASN A 132 -4.35 -5.68 21.16
N SER A 133 -4.15 -5.69 19.83
CA SER A 133 -4.85 -6.60 18.91
C SER A 133 -3.88 -7.50 18.16
N GLU A 134 -4.31 -8.74 17.91
CA GLU A 134 -3.51 -9.69 17.15
C GLU A 134 -3.36 -9.25 15.68
N PHE A 135 -4.51 -8.89 15.09
CA PHE A 135 -4.67 -8.54 13.69
C PHE A 135 -5.23 -7.13 13.50
N CYS A 136 -4.91 -6.52 12.35
CA CYS A 136 -5.41 -5.20 11.96
C CYS A 136 -6.06 -5.26 10.57
N LEU A 137 -7.35 -4.97 10.50
CA LEU A 137 -8.14 -5.08 9.27
C LEU A 137 -7.75 -4.02 8.24
N HIS A 138 -7.54 -4.46 7.00
CA HIS A 138 -7.20 -3.63 5.85
C HIS A 138 -8.06 -3.99 4.64
N PRO A 139 -9.32 -3.53 4.58
CA PRO A 139 -10.08 -3.62 3.35
C PRO A 139 -9.53 -2.59 2.37
N ALA A 140 -9.20 -3.05 1.16
CA ALA A 140 -8.92 -2.14 0.06
C ALA A 140 -10.16 -1.24 -0.15
N GLY A 141 -9.92 0.07 -0.32
CA GLY A 141 -10.97 1.05 -0.59
C GLY A 141 -10.71 1.73 -1.93
N ASP A 142 -11.06 3.02 -2.03
CA ASP A 142 -10.77 3.84 -3.23
C ASP A 142 -9.27 3.93 -3.54
N THR A 143 -8.43 3.68 -2.53
CA THR A 143 -6.97 3.67 -2.61
C THR A 143 -6.49 2.27 -2.20
N PRO A 144 -5.53 1.66 -2.91
CA PRO A 144 -5.00 0.33 -2.61
C PRO A 144 -4.40 0.24 -1.22
N THR A 145 -3.70 1.30 -0.78
CA THR A 145 -3.16 1.38 0.58
C THR A 145 -3.55 2.69 1.28
N SER A 146 -3.33 2.74 2.59
CA SER A 146 -3.44 3.95 3.41
C SER A 146 -2.37 3.92 4.51
N CYS A 147 -2.14 5.06 5.18
CA CYS A 147 -1.21 5.14 6.33
C CYS A 147 -1.45 4.02 7.37
N ARG A 148 -2.71 3.61 7.58
CA ARG A 148 -3.09 2.55 8.52
C ARG A 148 -2.33 1.22 8.29
N LEU A 149 -1.94 0.88 7.05
CA LEU A 149 -1.22 -0.37 6.76
C LEU A 149 0.16 -0.29 7.38
N PHE A 150 0.83 0.84 7.16
CA PHE A 150 2.16 1.09 7.67
C PHE A 150 2.14 1.37 9.18
N ASP A 151 1.06 1.94 9.71
CA ASP A 151 0.84 2.06 11.16
C ASP A 151 0.73 0.69 11.85
N ALA A 152 0.04 -0.27 11.21
CA ALA A 152 -0.03 -1.65 11.68
C ALA A 152 1.35 -2.33 11.68
N VAL A 153 2.13 -2.11 10.61
CA VAL A 153 3.52 -2.57 10.51
C VAL A 153 4.39 -1.98 11.63
N GLN A 154 4.30 -0.67 11.88
CA GLN A 154 5.03 -0.02 12.98
C GLN A 154 4.54 -0.47 14.36
N SER A 155 3.32 -0.96 14.49
CA SER A 155 2.73 -1.40 15.77
C SER A 155 2.85 -2.91 16.03
N LEU A 156 3.42 -3.68 15.09
CA LEU A 156 3.46 -5.15 15.13
C LEU A 156 2.06 -5.79 15.25
N CYS A 157 1.09 -5.18 14.57
CA CYS A 157 -0.27 -5.68 14.42
C CYS A 157 -0.41 -6.33 13.04
N ILE A 158 -0.75 -7.62 12.97
CA ILE A 158 -0.69 -8.41 11.72
C ILE A 158 -1.73 -7.89 10.73
N PRO A 159 -1.32 -7.31 9.58
CA PRO A 159 -2.28 -6.80 8.61
C PRO A 159 -3.13 -7.94 8.04
N VAL A 160 -4.44 -7.73 8.00
CA VAL A 160 -5.41 -8.60 7.32
C VAL A 160 -5.90 -7.83 6.11
N ILE A 161 -5.27 -8.08 4.97
CA ILE A 161 -5.52 -7.38 3.72
C ILE A 161 -6.66 -8.07 2.99
N VAL A 162 -7.80 -7.38 2.90
CA VAL A 162 -9.00 -7.86 2.18
C VAL A 162 -9.04 -7.19 0.82
N SER A 163 -8.67 -7.95 -0.21
CA SER A 163 -8.68 -7.52 -1.62
C SER A 163 -8.41 -8.71 -2.54
N ASP A 164 -8.94 -8.64 -3.77
CA ASP A 164 -8.69 -9.65 -4.80
C ASP A 164 -7.54 -9.27 -5.76
N ASN A 165 -7.13 -7.99 -5.77
CA ASN A 165 -6.22 -7.44 -6.78
C ASN A 165 -5.40 -6.24 -6.28
N ILE A 166 -5.18 -6.14 -4.97
CA ILE A 166 -4.34 -5.08 -4.39
C ILE A 166 -2.91 -5.21 -4.87
N GLU A 167 -2.31 -4.07 -5.20
CA GLU A 167 -0.87 -3.95 -5.39
C GLU A 167 -0.25 -3.13 -4.27
N LEU A 168 0.90 -3.59 -3.78
CA LEU A 168 1.57 -3.02 -2.63
C LEU A 168 2.91 -2.36 -3.02
N PRO A 169 3.34 -1.33 -2.26
CA PRO A 169 4.66 -0.76 -2.45
C PRO A 169 5.75 -1.82 -2.36
N PHE A 170 6.76 -1.70 -3.22
CA PHE A 170 7.96 -2.54 -3.15
C PHE A 170 7.75 -4.04 -3.37
N GLU A 171 6.69 -4.47 -4.03
CA GLU A 171 6.53 -5.86 -4.48
C GLU A 171 7.75 -6.38 -5.24
N GLY A 172 8.11 -7.64 -5.01
CA GLY A 172 9.35 -8.26 -5.50
C GLY A 172 10.62 -7.85 -4.75
N MET A 173 10.53 -6.89 -3.81
CA MET A 173 11.58 -6.59 -2.83
C MET A 173 11.13 -6.94 -1.41
N ILE A 174 9.84 -6.77 -1.12
CA ILE A 174 9.18 -7.21 0.11
C ILE A 174 8.12 -8.24 -0.25
N ASP A 175 8.15 -9.37 0.46
CA ASP A 175 7.07 -10.34 0.44
C ASP A 175 6.13 -10.06 1.62
N TYR A 176 4.98 -9.43 1.31
CA TYR A 176 3.97 -9.13 2.33
C TYR A 176 3.30 -10.38 2.90
N SER A 177 3.34 -11.53 2.20
CA SER A 177 2.78 -12.79 2.69
C SER A 177 3.56 -13.34 3.89
N GLU A 178 4.82 -12.92 4.06
CA GLU A 178 5.63 -13.29 5.24
C GLU A 178 5.15 -12.65 6.55
N PHE A 179 4.33 -11.59 6.49
CA PHE A 179 3.89 -10.83 7.68
C PHE A 179 2.44 -10.35 7.66
N SER A 180 1.66 -10.70 6.63
CA SER A 180 0.27 -10.29 6.46
C SER A 180 -0.60 -11.48 6.04
N VAL A 181 -1.88 -11.41 6.37
CA VAL A 181 -2.89 -12.38 5.93
C VAL A 181 -3.66 -11.75 4.77
N PHE A 182 -3.68 -12.41 3.62
CA PHE A 182 -4.47 -11.99 2.46
C PHE A 182 -5.79 -12.75 2.42
N VAL A 183 -6.90 -12.05 2.22
CA VAL A 183 -8.24 -12.61 2.20
C VAL A 183 -9.00 -12.07 0.99
N SER A 184 -9.66 -12.97 0.25
CA SER A 184 -10.55 -12.58 -0.84
C SER A 184 -11.73 -11.76 -0.33
N VAL A 185 -12.25 -10.84 -1.15
CA VAL A 185 -13.46 -10.08 -0.79
C VAL A 185 -14.63 -11.02 -0.55
N SER A 186 -14.76 -12.05 -1.39
CA SER A 186 -15.83 -13.04 -1.26
C SER A 186 -15.80 -13.79 0.07
N ASP A 187 -14.63 -14.20 0.55
CA ASP A 187 -14.53 -14.93 1.80
C ASP A 187 -14.74 -14.03 3.01
N ALA A 188 -14.17 -12.81 2.98
CA ALA A 188 -14.30 -11.86 4.07
C ALA A 188 -15.76 -11.43 4.32
N LEU A 189 -16.60 -11.43 3.28
CA LEU A 189 -18.02 -11.07 3.35
C LEU A 189 -18.94 -12.24 3.76
N ARG A 190 -18.40 -13.44 3.97
CA ARG A 190 -19.18 -14.57 4.51
C ARG A 190 -19.36 -14.40 6.03
N PRO A 191 -20.59 -14.50 6.56
CA PRO A 191 -20.83 -14.35 7.99
C PRO A 191 -19.92 -15.25 8.83
N LYS A 192 -19.29 -14.68 9.85
CA LYS A 192 -18.36 -15.32 10.80
C LYS A 192 -17.08 -15.94 10.19
N TRP A 193 -16.95 -15.97 8.87
CA TRP A 193 -15.84 -16.65 8.20
C TRP A 193 -14.51 -16.01 8.57
N LEU A 194 -14.40 -14.67 8.45
CA LEU A 194 -13.15 -13.96 8.72
C LEU A 194 -12.70 -14.13 10.17
N ALA A 195 -13.63 -13.96 11.13
CA ALA A 195 -13.33 -14.15 12.54
C ALA A 195 -12.83 -15.57 12.84
N ASN A 196 -13.49 -16.60 12.28
CA ASN A 196 -13.09 -17.99 12.46
C ASN A 196 -11.75 -18.30 11.78
N HIS A 197 -11.52 -17.76 10.58
CA HIS A 197 -10.25 -17.90 9.87
C HIS A 197 -9.08 -17.35 10.70
N LEU A 198 -9.24 -16.14 11.27
CA LEU A 198 -8.20 -15.52 12.11
C LEU A 198 -7.99 -16.25 13.44
N ARG A 199 -9.03 -16.84 14.02
CA ARG A 199 -8.92 -17.66 15.26
C ARG A 199 -8.12 -18.95 15.06
N ASN A 200 -8.03 -19.46 13.83
CA ASN A 200 -7.29 -20.68 13.52
C ASN A 200 -5.76 -20.50 13.47
N PHE A 201 -5.26 -19.26 13.42
CA PHE A 201 -3.83 -19.01 13.49
C PHE A 201 -3.30 -19.30 14.89
N SER A 202 -2.25 -20.12 14.97
CA SER A 202 -1.59 -20.44 16.24
C SER A 202 -0.77 -19.24 16.74
N GLU A 203 -0.42 -19.24 18.02
CA GLU A 203 0.49 -18.22 18.58
C GLU A 203 1.85 -18.22 17.86
N ARG A 204 2.34 -19.39 17.45
CA ARG A 204 3.59 -19.53 16.69
C ARG A 204 3.51 -18.84 15.32
N ASP A 205 2.38 -18.95 14.63
CA ASP A 205 2.19 -18.28 13.34
C ASP A 205 2.21 -16.76 13.54
N LYS A 206 1.51 -16.27 14.57
CA LYS A 206 1.45 -14.83 14.91
C LYS A 206 2.82 -14.28 15.32
N GLU A 207 3.59 -15.02 16.11
CA GLU A 207 4.98 -14.66 16.46
C GLU A 207 5.88 -14.62 15.24
N THR A 208 5.72 -15.59 14.33
CA THR A 208 6.47 -15.64 13.07
C THR A 208 6.16 -14.40 12.22
N PHE A 209 4.89 -14.08 12.01
CA PHE A 209 4.48 -12.87 11.28
C PHE A 209 5.07 -11.60 11.90
N ARG A 210 5.02 -11.44 13.23
CA ARG A 210 5.59 -10.27 13.91
C ARG A 210 7.11 -10.19 13.79
N SER A 211 7.80 -11.32 13.88
CA SER A 211 9.26 -11.37 13.71
C SER A 211 9.66 -10.94 12.29
N ARG A 212 8.94 -11.41 11.26
CA ARG A 212 9.14 -11.00 9.86
C ARG A 212 8.81 -9.52 9.67
N MET A 213 7.70 -9.06 10.21
CA MET A 213 7.29 -7.66 10.15
C MET A 213 8.31 -6.71 10.78
N ALA A 214 8.86 -7.07 11.95
CA ALA A 214 9.84 -6.26 12.66
C ALA A 214 11.11 -6.01 11.83
N LYS A 215 11.51 -6.98 10.99
CA LYS A 215 12.62 -6.83 10.05
C LYS A 215 12.30 -5.87 8.90
N GLY A 216 11.04 -5.79 8.49
CA GLY A 216 10.59 -4.91 7.40
C GLY A 216 10.20 -3.49 7.83
N GLN A 217 10.11 -3.19 9.14
CA GLN A 217 9.67 -1.88 9.63
C GLN A 217 10.48 -0.70 9.09
N SER A 218 11.82 -0.84 8.96
CA SER A 218 12.73 0.20 8.44
C SER A 218 12.40 0.61 7.01
N VAL A 219 11.94 -0.34 6.19
CA VAL A 219 11.67 -0.10 4.76
C VAL A 219 10.60 0.95 4.53
N PHE A 220 9.69 1.13 5.49
CA PHE A 220 8.61 2.12 5.39
C PHE A 220 8.90 3.44 6.09
N VAL A 221 10.13 3.64 6.58
CA VAL A 221 10.55 4.86 7.27
C VAL A 221 11.17 5.84 6.28
N TYR A 222 10.61 7.05 6.19
CA TYR A 222 11.16 8.15 5.39
C TYR A 222 12.16 9.00 6.17
N ASP A 223 11.99 9.09 7.48
CA ASP A 223 12.85 9.88 8.36
C ASP A 223 14.25 9.26 8.49
N ASN A 224 15.27 10.11 8.60
CA ASN A 224 16.63 9.72 8.91
C ASN A 224 16.95 9.79 10.42
N GLY A 225 15.97 10.14 11.26
CA GLY A 225 16.09 10.19 12.71
C GLY A 225 16.88 11.40 13.22
N LYS A 226 17.16 12.40 12.36
CA LYS A 226 17.86 13.63 12.73
C LYS A 226 16.90 14.80 12.82
N ALA A 227 17.18 15.73 13.76
CA ALA A 227 16.44 16.97 13.87
C ALA A 227 16.41 17.70 12.51
N ASN A 228 15.21 18.12 12.08
CA ASN A 228 14.93 18.80 10.80
C ASN A 228 15.16 17.94 9.54
N GLY A 229 15.39 16.63 9.66
CA GLY A 229 15.60 15.73 8.51
C GLY A 229 16.94 15.95 7.79
N ILE A 230 17.85 16.75 8.35
CA ILE A 230 19.14 17.05 7.73
C ILE A 230 20.14 15.95 8.10
N GLY A 231 20.45 15.05 7.18
CA GLY A 231 21.34 13.92 7.42
C GLY A 231 21.34 12.85 6.33
N PRO A 232 22.25 11.86 6.41
CA PRO A 232 22.25 10.73 5.50
C PRO A 232 20.95 9.94 5.65
N ILE A 233 20.34 9.58 4.51
CA ILE A 233 19.12 8.76 4.46
C ILE A 233 19.46 7.36 4.96
N GLN A 234 18.54 6.72 5.69
CA GLN A 234 18.72 5.33 6.09
C GLN A 234 18.88 4.43 4.84
N HIS A 235 19.97 3.66 4.78
CA HIS A 235 20.27 2.79 3.63
C HIS A 235 19.10 1.82 3.31
N ASP A 236 18.38 1.39 4.34
CA ASP A 236 17.24 0.49 4.24
C ASP A 236 15.87 1.20 4.37
N GLY A 237 15.83 2.53 4.24
CA GLY A 237 14.60 3.32 4.36
C GLY A 237 13.75 3.38 3.08
N ALA A 238 12.59 4.03 3.18
CA ALA A 238 11.61 4.13 2.10
C ALA A 238 12.18 4.83 0.85
N VAL A 239 12.93 5.92 1.02
CA VAL A 239 13.51 6.67 -0.11
C VAL A 239 14.46 5.80 -0.94
N ASN A 240 15.29 4.99 -0.29
CA ASN A 240 16.21 4.09 -1.00
C ASN A 240 15.46 2.94 -1.68
N HIS A 241 14.38 2.43 -1.09
CA HIS A 241 13.53 1.42 -1.74
C HIS A 241 12.76 1.98 -2.93
N ILE A 242 12.28 3.22 -2.87
CA ILE A 242 11.72 3.93 -4.02
C ILE A 242 12.76 3.96 -5.13
N TRP A 243 14.02 4.33 -4.83
CA TRP A 243 15.07 4.36 -5.85
C TRP A 243 15.39 3.01 -6.46
N LYS A 244 15.51 1.97 -5.64
CA LYS A 244 15.67 0.59 -6.12
C LYS A 244 14.52 0.19 -7.04
N LYS A 245 13.26 0.51 -6.68
CA LYS A 245 12.09 0.18 -7.50
C LYS A 245 12.06 0.94 -8.83
N VAL A 246 12.40 2.23 -8.83
CA VAL A 246 12.55 3.02 -10.07
C VAL A 246 13.60 2.37 -10.97
N GLN A 247 14.77 2.03 -10.42
CA GLN A 247 15.84 1.41 -11.18
C GLN A 247 15.45 0.05 -11.79
N GLN A 248 14.67 -0.76 -11.08
CA GLN A 248 14.13 -2.02 -11.61
C GLN A 248 13.20 -1.81 -12.82
N LYS A 249 12.44 -0.71 -12.85
CA LYS A 249 11.47 -0.41 -13.92
C LYS A 249 12.08 0.30 -15.13
N VAL A 250 13.13 1.09 -14.93
CA VAL A 250 13.77 1.90 -16.00
C VAL A 250 14.14 1.10 -17.26
N PRO A 251 14.78 -0.09 -17.21
CA PRO A 251 15.18 -0.80 -18.42
C PRO A 251 14.00 -1.14 -19.33
N MET A 252 12.93 -1.70 -18.77
CA MET A 252 11.72 -2.06 -19.50
C MET A 252 11.05 -0.81 -20.11
N VAL A 253 10.98 0.27 -19.35
CA VAL A 253 10.42 1.55 -19.82
C VAL A 253 11.26 2.13 -20.96
N LYS A 254 12.59 2.10 -20.85
CA LYS A 254 13.51 2.55 -21.92
C LYS A 254 13.28 1.76 -23.20
N GLU A 255 13.19 0.44 -23.12
CA GLU A 255 12.89 -0.39 -24.29
C GLU A 255 11.53 -0.04 -24.91
N ALA A 256 10.49 0.19 -24.09
CA ALA A 256 9.18 0.61 -24.55
C ALA A 256 9.25 1.96 -25.31
N VAL A 257 9.97 2.95 -24.76
CA VAL A 257 10.18 4.26 -25.41
C VAL A 257 10.91 4.11 -26.76
N PHE A 258 11.97 3.30 -26.82
CA PHE A 258 12.68 3.06 -28.09
C PHE A 258 11.84 2.30 -29.11
N ARG A 259 10.94 1.40 -28.68
CA ARG A 259 9.96 0.75 -29.56
C ARG A 259 8.96 1.78 -30.11
N GLU A 260 8.50 2.71 -29.29
CA GLU A 260 7.55 3.77 -29.69
C GLU A 260 8.15 4.72 -30.73
N ARG A 261 9.40 5.17 -30.53
CA ARG A 261 10.10 6.09 -31.45
C ARG A 261 10.28 5.55 -32.87
N ARG A 262 10.27 4.23 -33.05
CA ARG A 262 10.40 3.57 -34.36
C ARG A 262 9.07 3.41 -35.09
N LYS A 263 7.94 3.77 -34.48
CA LYS A 263 6.63 3.62 -35.13
C LYS A 263 6.50 4.61 -36.29
N PRO A 264 6.16 4.16 -37.51
CA PRO A 264 5.90 5.05 -38.63
C PRO A 264 4.66 5.91 -38.36
N ALA A 265 4.68 7.16 -38.82
CA ALA A 265 3.56 8.09 -38.69
C ALA A 265 2.27 7.49 -39.28
N GLY A 266 1.15 7.61 -38.56
CA GLY A 266 -0.15 7.07 -38.97
C GLY A 266 -0.38 5.59 -38.65
N THR A 267 0.60 4.88 -38.05
CA THR A 267 0.44 3.46 -37.70
C THR A 267 0.00 3.29 -36.26
N SER A 268 -1.21 2.76 -36.03
CA SER A 268 -1.63 2.29 -34.70
C SER A 268 -1.19 0.85 -34.50
N VAL A 269 -0.33 0.60 -33.50
CA VAL A 269 -0.03 -0.77 -33.06
C VAL A 269 -1.03 -1.08 -31.96
N PRO A 270 -1.83 -2.16 -32.07
CA PRO A 270 -2.71 -2.59 -30.99
C PRO A 270 -1.90 -2.73 -29.71
N LEU A 271 -2.42 -2.24 -28.59
CA LEU A 271 -1.87 -2.53 -27.28
C LEU A 271 -1.87 -4.05 -27.13
N ARG A 272 -0.70 -4.69 -27.25
CA ARG A 272 -0.59 -6.11 -26.91
C ARG A 272 -0.87 -6.19 -25.41
N CYS A 273 -1.91 -6.92 -25.03
CA CYS A 273 -2.10 -7.32 -23.65
C CYS A 273 -0.80 -7.97 -23.18
N GLN A 274 -0.03 -7.26 -22.35
CA GLN A 274 1.04 -7.87 -21.60
C GLN A 274 0.36 -8.62 -20.47
N CYS A 275 -0.01 -9.87 -20.73
CA CYS A 275 -0.30 -10.82 -19.66
C CYS A 275 1.05 -11.08 -18.96
N ILE A 276 1.19 -10.59 -17.74
CA ILE A 276 2.20 -11.04 -16.78
C ILE A 276 1.48 -12.01 -15.84
#